data_AF-A0A956KSL5-F1
#
_entry.id   AF-A0A956KSL5-F1
#
_cell.length_a   1.000
_cell.length_b   1.000
_cell.length_c   1.000
_cell.angle_alpha   90.00
_cell.angle_beta   90.00
_cell.angle_gamma   90.00
#
_symmetry.space_group_name_H-M   'P 1'
#
loop_
_entity.id
_entity.type
_entity.pdbx_description
1 polymer ?
#
loop_
_entity_poly.entity_id
_entity_poly.type
_entity_poly.pdbx_seq_one_letter_code
_entity_poly.pdbx_strand_id
1 'polypeptide(L)'
;LLGALPGARPLLAWEALEPVPALDWRPPAEPLADPRVSRARTAEKFLGWISPDLFAVHPMDATAPEEDVMILDKVFMSGVSESTFRVPSFGAWLEQQDQTPAYRWLERCLRHLQLQRSADASFWVLKSPHHLEWLDTVFEVFPDITVIQTHRAPRVTVPSFCSLVAHGWGVMSDTVDPREVGRYWLRKIDRMLSRALETRERRGGAGFIDVDYSELTGDPLGVMERLCGQLGLPWSERTRSELEGWLATNRQHKHGVHRYAAEDFGLTEGEIDERFAAYSRKFL
;
A
#
# COMPACT_ATOMS: atom_id res chain seq x y z
N LEU A 1 -4.00 12.03 -0.43
CA LEU A 1 -4.78 12.84 -1.39
C LEU A 1 -6.13 12.22 -1.71
N LEU A 2 -6.21 11.07 -2.39
CA LEU A 2 -7.51 10.42 -2.71
C LEU A 2 -8.42 10.22 -1.49
N GLY A 3 -7.88 9.77 -0.36
CA GLY A 3 -8.65 9.61 0.88
C GLY A 3 -9.16 10.91 1.52
N ALA A 4 -8.76 12.07 1.01
CA ALA A 4 -9.25 13.38 1.44
C ALA A 4 -10.31 13.98 0.49
N LEU A 5 -10.67 13.27 -0.59
CA LEU A 5 -11.75 13.71 -1.47
C LEU A 5 -13.11 13.57 -0.79
N PRO A 6 -14.09 14.43 -1.13
CA PRO A 6 -15.47 14.27 -0.71
C PRO A 6 -16.03 12.88 -1.08
N GLY A 7 -16.65 12.20 -0.12
CA GLY A 7 -17.21 10.86 -0.30
C GLY A 7 -16.17 9.72 -0.31
N ALA A 8 -14.87 10.03 -0.21
CA ALA A 8 -13.83 9.00 -0.07
C ALA A 8 -13.85 8.36 1.32
N ARG A 9 -13.67 7.04 1.36
CA ARG A 9 -13.45 6.28 2.57
C ARG A 9 -12.09 5.57 2.49
N PRO A 10 -11.00 6.19 2.97
CA PRO A 10 -9.77 5.46 3.17
C PRO A 10 -9.95 4.40 4.27
N LEU A 11 -9.26 3.27 4.15
CA LEU A 11 -9.11 2.36 5.27
C LEU A 11 -8.16 2.98 6.29
N LEU A 12 -8.61 3.23 7.52
CA LEU A 12 -7.76 3.82 8.55
C LEU A 12 -6.98 2.74 9.31
N ALA A 13 -5.79 3.07 9.82
CA ALA A 13 -4.92 2.11 10.50
C ALA A 13 -5.62 1.38 11.67
N TRP A 14 -6.36 2.10 12.51
CA TRP A 14 -7.13 1.48 13.61
C TRP A 14 -8.25 0.53 13.13
N GLU A 15 -8.85 0.81 11.96
CA GLU A 15 -9.86 -0.05 11.33
C GLU A 15 -9.21 -1.29 10.71
N ALA A 16 -8.04 -1.15 10.09
CA ALA A 16 -7.27 -2.25 9.53
C ALA A 16 -6.74 -3.19 10.63
N LEU A 17 -6.26 -2.62 11.74
CA LEU A 17 -5.79 -3.36 12.90
C LEU A 17 -6.94 -4.15 13.54
N GLU A 18 -8.14 -3.55 13.63
CA GLU A 18 -9.29 -4.15 14.32
C GLU A 18 -10.61 -3.92 13.56
N PRO A 19 -10.83 -4.67 12.46
CA PRO A 19 -11.98 -4.47 11.60
C PRO A 19 -13.29 -4.90 12.26
N VAL A 20 -13.23 -5.83 13.20
CA VAL A 20 -14.38 -6.38 13.93
C VAL A 20 -14.32 -5.88 15.38
N PRO A 21 -15.28 -5.06 15.84
CA PRO A 21 -15.32 -4.62 17.23
C PRO A 21 -15.86 -5.72 18.16
N ALA A 22 -15.82 -5.46 19.47
CA ALA A 22 -16.45 -6.33 20.47
C ALA A 22 -17.98 -6.44 20.26
N LEU A 23 -18.60 -7.52 20.74
CA LEU A 23 -20.04 -7.79 20.52
C LEU A 23 -20.98 -6.75 21.17
N ASP A 24 -20.54 -6.15 22.26
CA ASP A 24 -21.24 -5.09 22.99
C ASP A 24 -20.95 -3.68 22.45
N TRP A 25 -20.07 -3.56 21.46
CA TRP A 25 -19.70 -2.29 20.86
C TRP A 25 -20.90 -1.61 20.18
N ARG A 26 -20.90 -0.27 20.24
CA ARG A 26 -21.87 0.59 19.54
C ARG A 26 -21.09 1.71 18.84
N PRO A 27 -21.52 2.14 17.63
CA PRO A 27 -20.90 3.27 16.95
C PRO A 27 -20.88 4.51 17.85
N PRO A 28 -19.71 5.12 18.12
CA PRO A 28 -19.66 6.39 18.82
C PRO A 28 -20.19 7.52 17.91
N ALA A 29 -20.72 8.58 18.50
CA ALA A 29 -21.12 9.77 17.76
C ALA A 29 -19.93 10.44 17.05
N GLU A 30 -18.78 10.49 17.74
CA GLU A 30 -17.51 10.95 17.19
C GLU A 30 -16.64 9.74 16.82
N PRO A 31 -16.27 9.53 15.54
CA PRO A 31 -15.52 8.36 15.12
C PRO A 31 -14.19 8.16 15.86
N LEU A 32 -13.49 9.25 16.20
CA LEU A 32 -12.21 9.19 16.92
C LEU A 32 -12.35 8.87 18.41
N ALA A 33 -13.57 8.80 18.94
CA ALA A 33 -13.84 8.33 20.29
C ALA A 33 -13.97 6.79 20.38
N ASP A 34 -13.82 6.06 19.27
CA ASP A 34 -13.86 4.61 19.27
C ASP A 34 -12.72 4.02 20.14
N PRO A 35 -13.01 3.07 21.06
CA PRO A 35 -11.99 2.44 21.91
C PRO A 35 -10.84 1.79 21.13
N ARG A 36 -11.06 1.35 19.88
CA ARG A 36 -10.02 0.83 18.98
C ARG A 36 -8.97 1.87 18.63
N VAL A 37 -9.35 3.15 18.52
CA VAL A 37 -8.40 4.24 18.22
C VAL A 37 -7.37 4.37 19.35
N SER A 38 -7.79 4.27 20.61
CA SER A 38 -6.88 4.32 21.77
C SER A 38 -5.89 3.14 21.77
N ARG A 39 -6.36 1.95 21.40
CA ARG A 39 -5.51 0.75 21.30
C ARG A 39 -4.53 0.84 20.13
N ALA A 40 -4.99 1.32 18.98
CA ALA A 40 -4.12 1.59 17.83
C ALA A 40 -3.03 2.62 18.18
N ARG A 41 -3.37 3.72 18.87
CA ARG A 41 -2.38 4.70 19.37
C ARG A 41 -1.39 4.11 20.37
N THR A 42 -1.82 3.11 21.14
CA THR A 42 -0.93 2.39 22.07
C THR A 42 0.03 1.48 21.31
N ALA A 43 -0.47 0.77 20.30
CA ALA A 43 0.36 -0.06 19.40
C ALA A 43 1.37 0.78 18.62
N GLU A 44 0.95 1.92 18.07
CA GLU A 44 1.81 2.91 17.41
C GLU A 44 2.97 3.34 18.31
N LYS A 45 2.68 3.78 19.54
CA LYS A 45 3.71 4.19 20.51
C LYS A 45 4.67 3.06 20.87
N PHE A 46 4.14 1.84 21.03
CA PHE A 46 4.96 0.67 21.32
C PHE A 46 5.89 0.35 20.16
N LEU A 47 5.38 0.36 18.92
CA LEU A 47 6.19 0.11 17.71
C LEU A 47 7.28 1.16 17.52
N GLY A 48 6.93 2.45 17.69
CA GLY A 48 7.91 3.53 17.65
C GLY A 48 9.01 3.43 18.72
N TRP A 49 8.74 2.75 19.84
CA TRP A 49 9.73 2.50 20.89
C TRP A 49 10.65 1.32 20.58
N ILE A 50 10.10 0.20 20.08
CA ILE A 50 10.89 -1.02 19.81
C ILE A 50 11.63 -1.00 18.46
N SER A 51 11.14 -0.22 17.49
CA SER A 51 11.73 -0.14 16.16
C SER A 51 11.67 1.28 15.59
N PRO A 52 12.49 2.20 16.13
CA PRO A 52 12.51 3.59 15.68
C PRO A 52 12.84 3.73 14.18
N ASP A 53 13.75 2.88 13.68
CA ASP A 53 14.17 2.90 12.27
C ASP A 53 13.05 2.40 11.34
N LEU A 54 12.31 1.35 11.71
CA LEU A 54 11.16 0.88 10.91
C LEU A 54 10.03 1.91 10.94
N PHE A 55 9.77 2.52 12.10
CA PHE A 55 8.75 3.57 12.23
C PHE A 55 9.10 4.84 11.45
N ALA A 56 10.38 5.17 11.33
CA ALA A 56 10.84 6.27 10.48
C ALA A 56 10.59 6.00 8.98
N VAL A 57 10.67 4.73 8.56
CA VAL A 57 10.43 4.33 7.16
C VAL A 57 8.95 4.10 6.86
N HIS A 58 8.17 3.58 7.82
CA HIS A 58 6.72 3.37 7.70
C HIS A 58 5.97 3.90 8.94
N PRO A 59 5.72 5.23 9.03
CA PRO A 59 4.99 5.82 10.14
C PRO A 59 3.54 5.32 10.14
N MET A 60 3.19 4.47 11.09
CA MET A 60 1.82 3.97 11.27
C MET A 60 1.05 4.90 12.21
N ASP A 61 0.62 6.07 11.73
CA ASP A 61 -0.31 6.91 12.50
C ASP A 61 -1.64 6.17 12.64
N ALA A 62 -2.06 5.94 13.89
CA ALA A 62 -3.25 5.18 14.23
C ALA A 62 -4.53 5.63 13.50
N THR A 63 -4.58 6.88 13.05
CA THR A 63 -5.75 7.50 12.40
C THR A 63 -5.53 7.87 10.93
N ALA A 64 -4.34 7.61 10.37
CA ALA A 64 -4.06 7.84 8.97
C ALA A 64 -4.56 6.68 8.08
N PRO A 65 -4.72 6.92 6.76
CA PRO A 65 -4.94 5.86 5.78
C PRO A 65 -3.82 4.81 5.83
N GLU A 66 -4.19 3.54 5.83
CA GLU A 66 -3.30 2.39 5.96
C GLU A 66 -3.51 1.37 4.84
N GLU A 67 -2.53 0.50 4.64
CA GLU A 67 -2.61 -0.60 3.70
C GLU A 67 -3.65 -1.65 4.09
N ASP A 68 -4.48 -2.04 3.13
CA ASP A 68 -5.48 -3.09 3.28
C ASP A 68 -4.88 -4.50 3.32
N VAL A 69 -3.58 -4.64 3.02
CA VAL A 69 -2.82 -5.87 3.25
C VAL A 69 -2.84 -6.30 4.73
N MET A 70 -3.01 -5.36 5.66
CA MET A 70 -3.17 -5.64 7.10
C MET A 70 -4.41 -6.48 7.40
N ILE A 71 -5.47 -6.38 6.57
CA ILE A 71 -6.66 -7.22 6.69
C ILE A 71 -6.39 -8.61 6.09
N LEU A 72 -5.67 -8.67 4.97
CA LEU A 72 -5.28 -9.94 4.32
C LEU A 72 -4.31 -10.74 5.20
N ASP A 73 -3.46 -10.07 5.96
CA ASP A 73 -2.48 -10.71 6.85
C ASP A 73 -3.15 -11.48 8.00
N LYS A 74 -4.36 -11.07 8.42
CA LYS A 74 -5.14 -11.78 9.46
C LYS A 74 -5.56 -13.20 9.06
N VAL A 75 -5.51 -13.51 7.77
CA VAL A 75 -5.81 -14.84 7.23
C VAL A 75 -4.58 -15.50 6.61
N PHE A 76 -3.37 -14.99 6.89
CA PHE A 76 -2.07 -15.51 6.42
C PHE A 76 -1.93 -15.57 4.88
N MET A 77 -2.63 -14.67 4.18
CA MET A 77 -2.65 -14.60 2.71
C MET A 77 -2.09 -13.27 2.24
N SER A 78 -0.92 -12.88 2.77
CA SER A 78 -0.35 -11.56 2.54
C SER A 78 1.17 -11.59 2.41
N GLY A 79 1.72 -10.58 1.73
CA GLY A 79 3.17 -10.38 1.61
C GLY A 79 3.84 -9.78 2.85
N VAL A 80 3.07 -9.38 3.88
CA VAL A 80 3.61 -8.77 5.11
C VAL A 80 4.55 -9.72 5.83
N SER A 81 4.21 -11.01 5.86
CA SER A 81 5.06 -12.02 6.50
C SER A 81 6.43 -12.15 5.82
N GLU A 82 6.51 -12.14 4.49
CA GLU A 82 7.80 -12.22 3.79
C GLU A 82 8.58 -10.89 3.77
N SER A 83 7.90 -9.74 3.93
CA SER A 83 8.57 -8.44 4.08
C SER A 83 9.10 -8.19 5.49
N THR A 84 8.53 -8.86 6.49
CA THR A 84 8.88 -8.66 7.92
C THR A 84 9.76 -9.79 8.46
N PHE A 85 9.61 -11.02 7.95
CA PHE A 85 10.37 -12.18 8.40
C PHE A 85 11.14 -12.83 7.25
N ARG A 86 12.28 -13.46 7.57
CA ARG A 86 13.01 -14.31 6.64
C ARG A 86 12.31 -15.66 6.47
N VAL A 87 11.24 -15.70 5.66
CA VAL A 87 10.39 -16.88 5.43
C VAL A 87 10.23 -17.24 3.94
N PRO A 88 11.32 -17.50 3.20
CA PRO A 88 11.24 -17.76 1.76
C PRO A 88 10.37 -18.97 1.38
N SER A 89 10.25 -19.96 2.27
CA SER A 89 9.33 -21.10 2.08
C SER A 89 7.86 -20.69 2.15
N PHE A 90 7.51 -19.74 3.01
CA PHE A 90 6.15 -19.19 3.09
C PHE A 90 5.84 -18.36 1.84
N GLY A 91 6.76 -17.50 1.40
CA GLY A 91 6.58 -16.73 0.16
C GLY A 91 6.38 -17.63 -1.06
N ALA A 92 7.19 -18.68 -1.20
CA ALA A 92 7.04 -19.67 -2.28
C ALA A 92 5.71 -20.46 -2.21
N TRP A 93 5.21 -20.72 -1.00
CA TRP A 93 3.88 -21.31 -0.80
C TRP A 93 2.77 -20.32 -1.18
N LEU A 94 2.86 -19.07 -0.73
CA LEU A 94 1.90 -17.99 -0.97
C LEU A 94 1.70 -17.74 -2.48
N GLU A 95 2.79 -17.78 -3.24
CA GLU A 95 2.80 -17.64 -4.70
C GLU A 95 1.95 -18.69 -5.43
N GLN A 96 1.64 -19.82 -4.79
CA GLN A 96 0.85 -20.93 -5.34
C GLN A 96 -0.60 -20.93 -4.86
N GLN A 97 -0.98 -20.02 -3.95
CA GLN A 97 -2.31 -20.03 -3.36
C GLN A 97 -3.32 -19.27 -4.20
N ASP A 98 -4.57 -19.74 -4.14
CA ASP A 98 -5.73 -18.96 -4.57
C ASP A 98 -6.01 -17.85 -3.55
N GLN A 99 -5.90 -16.59 -3.98
CA GLN A 99 -6.14 -15.41 -3.15
C GLN A 99 -7.61 -15.03 -3.04
N THR A 100 -8.51 -15.70 -3.80
CA THR A 100 -9.94 -15.35 -3.83
C THR A 100 -10.58 -15.37 -2.44
N PRO A 101 -10.36 -16.38 -1.57
CA PRO A 101 -10.89 -16.35 -0.20
C PRO A 101 -10.41 -15.15 0.62
N ALA A 102 -9.15 -14.73 0.45
CA ALA A 102 -8.56 -13.60 1.17
C ALA A 102 -9.14 -12.27 0.70
N TYR A 103 -9.30 -12.06 -0.60
CA TYR A 103 -9.97 -10.85 -1.12
C TYR A 103 -11.47 -10.82 -0.79
N ARG A 104 -12.17 -11.97 -0.76
CA ARG A 104 -13.55 -12.05 -0.26
C ARG A 104 -13.65 -11.75 1.24
N TRP A 105 -12.64 -12.11 2.01
CA TRP A 105 -12.51 -11.69 3.40
C TRP A 105 -12.32 -10.18 3.52
N LEU A 106 -11.44 -9.59 2.72
CA LEU A 106 -11.27 -8.14 2.62
C LEU A 106 -12.59 -7.45 2.29
N GLU A 107 -13.30 -7.90 1.24
CA GLU A 107 -14.62 -7.36 0.87
C GLU A 107 -15.59 -7.38 2.06
N ARG A 108 -15.65 -8.49 2.81
CA ARG A 108 -16.51 -8.62 3.99
C ARG A 108 -16.12 -7.65 5.10
N CYS A 109 -14.83 -7.49 5.37
CA CYS A 109 -14.34 -6.53 6.34
C CYS A 109 -14.67 -5.08 5.94
N LEU A 110 -14.49 -4.71 4.67
CA LEU A 110 -14.85 -3.39 4.17
C LEU A 110 -16.36 -3.12 4.31
N ARG A 111 -17.22 -4.07 3.90
CA ARG A 111 -18.67 -3.95 4.12
C ARG A 111 -19.01 -3.80 5.60
N HIS A 112 -18.36 -4.57 6.47
CA HIS A 112 -18.58 -4.48 7.91
C HIS A 112 -18.15 -3.12 8.49
N LEU A 113 -16.99 -2.61 8.08
CA LEU A 113 -16.49 -1.28 8.46
C LEU A 113 -17.35 -0.15 7.91
N GLN A 114 -17.98 -0.32 6.75
CA GLN A 114 -18.94 0.63 6.19
C GLN A 114 -20.21 0.69 7.06
N LEU A 115 -20.70 -0.44 7.56
CA LEU A 115 -21.87 -0.47 8.46
C LEU A 115 -21.60 0.14 9.84
N GLN A 116 -20.35 0.10 10.30
CA GLN A 116 -19.96 0.67 11.60
C GLN A 116 -19.96 2.20 11.61
N ARG A 117 -19.80 2.83 10.45
CA ARG A 117 -19.76 4.28 10.30
C ARG A 117 -20.75 4.67 9.23
N SER A 118 -21.94 5.10 9.64
CA SER A 118 -23.01 5.62 8.77
C SER A 118 -22.62 6.93 8.08
N ALA A 119 -21.53 6.93 7.32
CA ALA A 119 -21.03 8.10 6.61
C ALA A 119 -21.51 8.07 5.16
N ASP A 120 -21.68 9.27 4.59
CA ASP A 120 -21.92 9.59 3.17
C ASP A 120 -20.74 9.18 2.25
N ALA A 121 -20.04 8.09 2.60
CA ALA A 121 -18.96 7.52 1.84
C ALA A 121 -19.50 6.88 0.57
N SER A 122 -19.13 7.44 -0.57
CA SER A 122 -19.51 6.99 -1.91
C SER A 122 -18.56 5.93 -2.46
N PHE A 123 -17.30 5.90 -2.02
CA PHE A 123 -16.31 4.93 -2.52
C PHE A 123 -15.17 4.68 -1.53
N TRP A 124 -14.57 3.49 -1.63
CA TRP A 124 -13.38 3.10 -0.87
C TRP A 124 -12.10 3.54 -1.56
N VAL A 125 -11.09 3.91 -0.77
CA VAL A 125 -9.72 4.13 -1.24
C VAL A 125 -8.81 3.14 -0.51
N LEU A 126 -8.28 2.18 -1.26
CA LEU A 126 -7.40 1.12 -0.78
C LEU A 126 -6.02 1.25 -1.42
N LYS A 127 -5.00 0.66 -0.80
CA LYS A 127 -3.62 0.74 -1.28
C LYS A 127 -2.79 -0.37 -0.67
N SER A 128 -2.26 -1.24 -1.52
CA SER A 128 -1.10 -2.05 -1.16
C SER A 128 -0.32 -2.48 -2.41
N PRO A 129 1.02 -2.52 -2.37
CA PRO A 129 1.82 -3.20 -3.39
C PRO A 129 1.44 -4.67 -3.59
N HIS A 130 0.88 -5.32 -2.56
CA HIS A 130 0.40 -6.71 -2.61
C HIS A 130 -0.51 -6.95 -3.83
N HIS A 131 -1.36 -5.98 -4.18
CA HIS A 131 -2.28 -6.12 -5.31
C HIS A 131 -1.61 -6.41 -6.64
N LEU A 132 -0.37 -5.94 -6.87
CA LEU A 132 0.33 -6.13 -8.16
C LEU A 132 0.40 -7.60 -8.56
N GLU A 133 0.61 -8.50 -7.61
CA GLU A 133 0.71 -9.92 -7.90
C GLU A 133 -0.64 -10.59 -8.15
N TRP A 134 -1.75 -10.04 -7.66
CA TRP A 134 -3.08 -10.66 -7.71
C TRP A 134 -4.17 -9.72 -8.26
N LEU A 135 -3.81 -8.84 -9.21
CA LEU A 135 -4.76 -7.93 -9.83
C LEU A 135 -5.93 -8.65 -10.53
N ASP A 136 -5.69 -9.86 -11.04
CA ASP A 136 -6.74 -10.69 -11.61
C ASP A 136 -7.81 -11.05 -10.57
N THR A 137 -7.40 -11.50 -9.39
CA THR A 137 -8.30 -11.75 -8.25
C THR A 137 -8.96 -10.46 -7.76
N VAL A 138 -8.23 -9.33 -7.73
CA VAL A 138 -8.80 -8.02 -7.37
C VAL A 138 -9.98 -7.67 -8.29
N PHE A 139 -9.82 -7.81 -9.61
CA PHE A 139 -10.89 -7.54 -10.57
C PHE A 139 -12.03 -8.58 -10.52
N GLU A 140 -11.77 -9.82 -10.09
CA GLU A 140 -12.82 -10.81 -9.87
C GLU A 140 -13.70 -10.47 -8.66
N VAL A 141 -13.07 -10.06 -7.55
CA VAL A 141 -13.78 -9.75 -6.31
C VAL A 141 -14.42 -8.36 -6.35
N PHE A 142 -13.75 -7.39 -6.96
CA PHE A 142 -14.19 -6.01 -7.11
C PHE A 142 -14.28 -5.64 -8.61
N PRO A 143 -15.33 -6.07 -9.33
CA PRO A 143 -15.43 -5.88 -10.78
C PRO A 143 -15.44 -4.40 -11.21
N ASP A 144 -15.93 -3.51 -10.34
CA ASP A 144 -16.06 -2.07 -10.60
C ASP A 144 -14.84 -1.27 -10.09
N ILE A 145 -13.77 -1.94 -9.63
CA ILE A 145 -12.58 -1.26 -9.12
C ILE A 145 -11.82 -0.55 -10.25
N THR A 146 -11.28 0.62 -9.92
CA THR A 146 -10.27 1.29 -10.74
C THR A 146 -8.92 1.20 -10.03
N VAL A 147 -7.93 0.64 -10.73
CA VAL A 147 -6.56 0.50 -10.25
C VAL A 147 -5.77 1.72 -10.69
N ILE A 148 -5.37 2.55 -9.73
CA ILE A 148 -4.42 3.64 -9.97
C ILE A 148 -3.02 3.08 -9.76
N GLN A 149 -2.30 2.83 -10.84
CA GLN A 149 -0.94 2.32 -10.80
C GLN A 149 0.04 3.49 -10.79
N THR A 150 0.85 3.57 -9.72
CA THR A 150 1.91 4.57 -9.63
C THR A 150 3.20 4.01 -10.23
N HIS A 151 3.90 4.84 -11.01
CA HIS A 151 5.11 4.45 -11.72
C HIS A 151 6.31 5.23 -11.19
N ARG A 152 7.41 4.51 -10.94
CA ARG A 152 8.70 5.08 -10.56
C ARG A 152 9.80 4.16 -11.07
N ALA A 153 10.95 4.74 -11.38
CA ALA A 153 12.11 4.01 -11.89
C ALA A 153 12.51 2.81 -10.98
N PRO A 154 12.57 1.58 -11.53
CA PRO A 154 12.99 0.39 -10.79
C PRO A 154 14.37 0.53 -10.12
N ARG A 155 15.30 1.24 -10.78
CA ARG A 155 16.62 1.57 -10.21
C ARG A 155 16.54 2.30 -8.87
N VAL A 156 15.46 3.03 -8.63
CA VAL A 156 15.22 3.75 -7.38
C VAL A 156 14.37 2.93 -6.41
N THR A 157 13.34 2.24 -6.89
CA THR A 157 12.39 1.54 -6.03
C THR A 157 12.92 0.21 -5.50
N VAL A 158 13.67 -0.55 -6.29
CA VAL A 158 14.14 -1.88 -5.87
C VAL A 158 15.12 -1.79 -4.69
N PRO A 159 16.20 -0.96 -4.74
CA PRO A 159 17.09 -0.80 -3.59
C PRO A 159 16.37 -0.23 -2.37
N SER A 160 15.44 0.71 -2.58
CA SER A 160 14.60 1.26 -1.51
C SER A 160 13.79 0.17 -0.80
N PHE A 161 13.19 -0.73 -1.57
CA PHE A 161 12.37 -1.80 -1.04
C PHE A 161 13.22 -2.85 -0.32
N CYS A 162 14.38 -3.21 -0.88
CA CYS A 162 15.34 -4.10 -0.23
C CYS A 162 15.83 -3.51 1.11
N SER A 163 16.07 -2.20 1.17
CA SER A 163 16.42 -1.52 2.43
C SER A 163 15.32 -1.63 3.47
N LEU A 164 14.07 -1.39 3.10
CA LEU A 164 12.92 -1.54 4.00
C LEU A 164 12.82 -2.98 4.55
N VAL A 165 12.90 -3.98 3.67
CA VAL A 165 12.83 -5.40 4.09
C VAL A 165 14.00 -5.76 4.98
N ALA A 166 15.24 -5.36 4.65
CA ALA A 166 16.41 -5.70 5.45
C ALA A 166 16.29 -5.15 6.88
N HIS A 167 15.74 -3.94 7.05
CA HIS A 167 15.38 -3.40 8.37
C HIS A 167 14.29 -4.24 9.05
N GLY A 168 13.20 -4.57 8.35
CA GLY A 168 12.13 -5.42 8.89
C GLY A 168 12.64 -6.77 9.39
N TRP A 169 13.44 -7.47 8.57
CA TRP A 169 14.06 -8.74 8.93
C TRP A 169 15.02 -8.60 10.11
N GLY A 170 15.74 -7.47 10.21
CA GLY A 170 16.69 -7.21 11.29
C GLY A 170 16.03 -6.99 12.65
N VAL A 171 14.77 -6.57 12.67
CA VAL A 171 13.97 -6.49 13.91
C VAL A 171 13.56 -7.89 14.39
N MET A 172 13.36 -8.82 13.45
CA MET A 172 12.78 -10.15 13.74
C MET A 172 13.80 -11.30 13.71
N SER A 173 15.07 -11.03 13.40
CA SER A 173 16.12 -12.04 13.22
C SER A 173 17.44 -11.56 13.82
N ASP A 174 18.22 -12.49 14.40
CA ASP A 174 19.55 -12.18 14.94
C ASP A 174 20.55 -11.75 13.85
N THR A 175 20.35 -12.22 12.61
CA THR A 175 21.22 -11.96 11.47
C THR A 175 20.43 -11.79 10.18
N VAL A 176 20.82 -10.81 9.36
CA VAL A 176 20.27 -10.58 8.02
C VAL A 176 21.42 -10.49 7.03
N ASP A 177 21.34 -11.22 5.92
CA ASP A 177 22.20 -11.04 4.75
C ASP A 177 21.50 -10.10 3.74
N PRO A 178 21.96 -8.85 3.58
CA PRO A 178 21.37 -7.92 2.60
C PRO A 178 21.42 -8.45 1.16
N ARG A 179 22.40 -9.30 0.82
CA ARG A 179 22.50 -9.89 -0.52
C ARG A 179 21.45 -10.96 -0.75
N GLU A 180 21.05 -11.67 0.30
CA GLU A 180 19.90 -12.58 0.25
C GLU A 180 18.61 -11.81 0.02
N VAL A 181 18.41 -10.71 0.76
CA VAL A 181 17.26 -9.80 0.59
C VAL A 181 17.19 -9.31 -0.86
N GLY A 182 18.29 -8.81 -1.41
CA GLY A 182 18.37 -8.32 -2.78
C GLY A 182 17.98 -9.38 -3.82
N ARG A 183 18.57 -10.57 -3.75
CA ARG A 183 18.23 -11.68 -4.67
C ARG A 183 16.76 -12.09 -4.56
N TYR A 184 16.25 -12.21 -3.33
CA TYR A 184 14.87 -12.63 -3.10
C TYR A 184 13.87 -11.62 -3.65
N TRP A 185 14.06 -10.34 -3.32
CA TRP A 185 13.11 -9.29 -3.66
C TRP A 185 13.22 -8.79 -5.09
N LEU A 186 14.40 -8.88 -5.73
CA LEU A 186 14.49 -8.65 -7.17
C LEU A 186 13.60 -9.65 -7.94
N ARG A 187 13.71 -10.95 -7.63
CA ARG A 187 12.84 -12.01 -8.19
C ARG A 187 11.37 -11.76 -7.87
N LYS A 188 11.06 -11.39 -6.63
CA LYS A 188 9.68 -11.19 -6.19
C LYS A 188 9.02 -9.99 -6.88
N ILE A 189 9.72 -8.84 -6.94
CA ILE A 189 9.22 -7.64 -7.61
C ILE A 189 9.02 -7.88 -9.11
N ASP A 190 9.94 -8.61 -9.76
CA ASP A 190 9.80 -9.07 -11.15
C ASP A 190 8.51 -9.87 -11.36
N ARG A 191 8.25 -10.86 -10.50
CA ARG A 191 6.99 -11.62 -10.51
C ARG A 191 5.76 -10.74 -10.30
N MET A 192 5.78 -9.87 -9.30
CA MET A 192 4.65 -8.96 -8.99
C MET A 192 4.32 -8.09 -10.20
N LEU A 193 5.33 -7.48 -10.82
CA LEU A 193 5.12 -6.62 -12.00
C LEU A 193 4.70 -7.42 -13.23
N SER A 194 5.30 -8.59 -13.48
CA SER A 194 4.92 -9.44 -14.60
C SER A 194 3.45 -9.85 -14.53
N ARG A 195 2.97 -10.32 -13.37
CA ARG A 195 1.55 -10.67 -13.17
C ARG A 195 0.61 -9.46 -13.31
N ALA A 196 1.03 -8.30 -12.81
CA ALA A 196 0.26 -7.06 -13.00
C ALA A 196 0.10 -6.73 -14.50
N LEU A 197 1.19 -6.83 -15.27
CA LEU A 197 1.20 -6.53 -16.71
C LEU A 197 0.40 -7.55 -17.52
N GLU A 198 0.51 -8.84 -17.20
CA GLU A 198 -0.30 -9.90 -17.83
C GLU A 198 -1.79 -9.69 -17.59
N THR A 199 -2.18 -9.32 -16.36
CA THR A 199 -3.59 -9.01 -16.04
C THR A 199 -4.05 -7.80 -16.84
N ARG A 200 -3.23 -6.75 -16.90
CA ARG A 200 -3.52 -5.54 -17.64
C ARG A 200 -3.66 -5.79 -19.14
N GLU A 201 -2.79 -6.60 -19.72
CA GLU A 201 -2.84 -6.97 -21.13
C GLU A 201 -4.13 -7.75 -21.47
N ARG A 202 -4.48 -8.75 -20.65
CA ARG A 202 -5.75 -9.50 -20.79
C ARG A 202 -6.99 -8.59 -20.75
N ARG A 203 -6.93 -7.49 -20.00
CA ARG A 203 -8.00 -6.49 -19.89
C ARG A 203 -7.94 -5.38 -20.94
N GLY A 204 -6.94 -5.37 -21.82
CA GLY A 204 -6.73 -4.29 -22.77
C GLY A 204 -6.50 -2.92 -22.10
N GLY A 205 -6.00 -2.91 -20.86
CA GLY A 205 -5.83 -1.70 -20.05
C GLY A 205 -7.10 -1.16 -19.37
N ALA A 206 -8.26 -1.80 -19.53
CA ALA A 206 -9.50 -1.34 -18.90
C ALA A 206 -9.45 -1.45 -17.37
N GLY A 207 -9.85 -0.37 -16.69
CA GLY A 207 -9.85 -0.27 -15.23
C GLY A 207 -8.50 0.16 -14.64
N PHE A 208 -7.55 0.63 -15.47
CA PHE A 208 -6.26 1.15 -15.01
C PHE A 208 -6.14 2.65 -15.30
N ILE A 209 -5.51 3.37 -14.36
CA ILE A 209 -5.05 4.74 -14.56
C ILE A 209 -3.59 4.81 -14.11
N ASP A 210 -2.74 5.39 -14.96
CA ASP A 210 -1.31 5.51 -14.71
C ASP A 210 -0.99 6.88 -14.09
N VAL A 211 -0.15 6.87 -13.06
CA VAL A 211 0.34 8.09 -12.41
C VAL A 211 1.85 8.01 -12.28
N ASP A 212 2.55 8.91 -12.96
CA ASP A 212 4.00 9.03 -12.78
C ASP A 212 4.33 9.67 -11.42
N TYR A 213 5.31 9.10 -10.72
CA TYR A 213 5.72 9.59 -9.41
C TYR A 213 6.32 10.99 -9.48
N SER A 214 7.13 11.30 -10.50
CA SER A 214 7.75 12.61 -10.64
C SER A 214 6.70 13.69 -10.88
N GLU A 215 5.69 13.38 -11.70
CA GLU A 215 4.55 14.26 -11.92
C GLU A 215 3.74 14.48 -10.63
N LEU A 216 3.42 13.41 -9.90
CA LEU A 216 2.69 13.51 -8.62
C LEU A 216 3.45 14.34 -7.58
N THR A 217 4.78 14.25 -7.55
CA THR A 217 5.60 15.08 -6.64
C THR A 217 5.73 16.53 -7.10
N GLY A 218 5.71 16.79 -8.41
CA GLY A 218 5.86 18.12 -8.99
C GLY A 218 4.58 18.95 -8.96
N ASP A 219 3.44 18.34 -9.32
CA ASP A 219 2.12 18.97 -9.32
C ASP A 219 1.04 18.01 -8.80
N PRO A 220 0.96 17.77 -7.48
CA PRO A 220 -0.01 16.85 -6.91
C PRO A 220 -1.47 17.27 -7.16
N LEU A 221 -1.75 18.57 -7.24
CA LEU A 221 -3.12 19.06 -7.46
C LEU A 221 -3.56 18.88 -8.91
N GLY A 222 -2.68 19.16 -9.87
CA GLY A 222 -2.96 18.90 -11.29
C GLY A 222 -3.15 17.41 -11.58
N VAL A 223 -2.36 16.53 -10.94
CA VAL A 223 -2.58 15.08 -11.01
C VAL A 223 -3.94 14.70 -10.44
N MET A 224 -4.29 15.21 -9.25
CA MET A 224 -5.59 14.93 -8.62
C MET A 224 -6.79 15.43 -9.46
N GLU A 225 -6.68 16.61 -10.09
CA GLU A 225 -7.71 17.15 -10.97
C GLU A 225 -7.97 16.22 -12.16
N ARG A 226 -6.91 15.75 -12.83
CA ARG A 226 -7.04 14.80 -13.94
C ARG A 226 -7.57 13.44 -13.49
N LEU A 227 -7.10 12.92 -12.34
CA LEU A 227 -7.60 11.68 -11.76
C LEU A 227 -9.10 11.78 -11.48
N CYS A 228 -9.57 12.87 -10.88
CA CYS A 228 -11.00 13.09 -10.65
C CYS A 228 -11.78 13.09 -11.97
N GLY A 229 -11.26 13.75 -13.02
CA GLY A 229 -11.86 13.72 -14.36
C GLY A 229 -11.97 12.30 -14.96
N GLN A 230 -10.93 11.48 -14.84
CA GLN A 230 -10.93 10.09 -15.32
C GLN A 230 -11.84 9.17 -14.50
N LEU A 231 -11.96 9.43 -13.19
CA LEU A 231 -12.82 8.67 -12.28
C LEU A 231 -14.28 9.15 -12.29
N GLY A 232 -14.59 10.23 -13.01
CA GLY A 232 -15.92 10.86 -12.99
C GLY A 232 -16.28 11.49 -11.63
N LEU A 233 -15.28 11.82 -10.81
CA LEU A 233 -15.46 12.44 -9.50
C LEU A 233 -15.53 13.97 -9.65
N PRO A 234 -16.36 14.65 -8.83
CA PRO A 234 -16.48 16.10 -8.89
C PRO A 234 -15.16 16.77 -8.49
N TRP A 235 -14.72 17.72 -9.30
CA TRP A 235 -13.62 18.63 -8.99
C TRP A 235 -14.17 20.05 -8.83
N SER A 236 -14.00 20.61 -7.65
CA SER A 236 -14.50 21.95 -7.30
C SER A 236 -13.41 22.76 -6.60
N GLU A 237 -13.57 24.08 -6.57
CA GLU A 237 -12.66 24.97 -5.85
C GLU A 237 -12.55 24.59 -4.36
N ARG A 238 -13.65 24.13 -3.77
CA ARG A 238 -13.66 23.60 -2.41
C ARG A 238 -12.77 22.36 -2.28
N THR A 239 -12.89 21.40 -3.19
CA THR A 239 -12.08 20.17 -3.18
C THR A 239 -10.60 20.50 -3.31
N ARG A 240 -10.28 21.44 -4.22
CA ARG A 240 -8.90 21.93 -4.39
C ARG A 240 -8.36 22.53 -3.09
N SER A 241 -9.11 23.43 -2.46
CA SER A 241 -8.71 24.09 -1.20
C SER A 241 -8.53 23.10 -0.04
N GLU A 242 -9.41 22.10 0.08
CA GLU A 242 -9.28 21.03 1.09
C GLU A 242 -7.99 20.21 0.89
N LEU A 243 -7.65 19.88 -0.36
CA LEU A 243 -6.40 19.17 -0.69
C LEU A 243 -5.16 20.05 -0.49
N GLU A 244 -5.23 21.35 -0.79
CA GLU A 244 -4.15 22.31 -0.49
C GLU A 244 -3.86 22.39 1.01
N GLY A 245 -4.91 22.47 1.84
CA GLY A 245 -4.79 22.45 3.30
C GLY A 245 -4.17 21.15 3.82
N TRP A 246 -4.55 20.01 3.23
CA TRP A 246 -3.95 18.72 3.55
C TRP A 246 -2.45 18.68 3.17
N LEU A 247 -2.08 19.14 1.98
CA LEU A 247 -0.68 19.20 1.53
C LEU A 247 0.19 20.10 2.42
N ALA A 248 -0.36 21.24 2.87
CA ALA A 248 0.35 22.17 3.75
C ALA A 248 0.73 21.52 5.09
N THR A 249 -0.11 20.63 5.62
CA THR A 249 0.10 19.92 6.89
C THR A 249 0.90 18.61 6.73
N ASN A 250 0.92 18.04 5.52
CA ASN A 250 1.53 16.74 5.18
C ASN A 250 2.69 16.86 4.17
N ARG A 251 3.60 17.84 4.35
CA ARG A 251 4.80 17.98 3.50
C ARG A 251 5.64 16.69 3.46
N GLN A 252 6.04 16.27 2.26
CA GLN A 252 6.96 15.15 2.03
C GLN A 252 8.34 15.39 2.67
N HIS A 253 9.03 14.30 3.04
CA HIS A 253 10.37 14.26 3.65
C HIS A 253 10.49 14.59 5.16
N LYS A 254 9.44 14.37 5.97
CA LYS A 254 9.52 14.53 7.43
C LYS A 254 10.48 13.54 8.14
N HIS A 255 10.95 12.48 7.48
CA HIS A 255 11.67 11.37 8.12
C HIS A 255 13.11 11.12 7.61
N GLY A 256 13.78 12.13 7.05
CA GLY A 256 15.19 12.01 6.64
C GLY A 256 15.39 11.27 5.32
N VAL A 257 16.64 11.24 4.83
CA VAL A 257 17.04 10.56 3.59
C VAL A 257 17.92 9.37 3.98
N HIS A 258 17.34 8.17 4.02
CA HIS A 258 18.14 6.95 4.08
C HIS A 258 18.85 6.77 2.74
N ARG A 259 20.18 6.75 2.77
CA ARG A 259 21.00 6.46 1.59
C ARG A 259 21.17 4.95 1.49
N TYR A 260 20.69 4.39 0.40
CA TYR A 260 20.88 2.99 0.01
C TYR A 260 21.41 2.97 -1.43
N ALA A 261 22.22 1.98 -1.74
CA ALA A 261 22.69 1.68 -3.09
C ALA A 261 22.26 0.27 -3.51
N ALA A 262 22.19 -0.02 -4.81
CA ALA A 262 21.85 -1.36 -5.29
C ALA A 262 22.90 -2.39 -4.84
N GLU A 263 24.16 -1.96 -4.76
CA GLU A 263 25.32 -2.75 -4.40
C GLU A 263 25.28 -3.24 -2.94
N ASP A 264 24.62 -2.49 -2.04
CA ASP A 264 24.42 -2.89 -0.64
C ASP A 264 23.63 -4.21 -0.55
N PHE A 265 22.77 -4.47 -1.53
CA PHE A 265 21.95 -5.68 -1.62
C PHE A 265 22.50 -6.68 -2.65
N GLY A 266 23.74 -6.50 -3.09
CA GLY A 266 24.38 -7.38 -4.07
C GLY A 266 23.75 -7.33 -5.46
N LEU A 267 23.06 -6.23 -5.79
CA LEU A 267 22.47 -5.98 -7.11
C LEU A 267 23.32 -4.96 -7.89
N THR A 268 23.11 -4.90 -9.20
CA THR A 268 23.67 -3.83 -10.04
C THR A 268 22.55 -3.06 -10.73
N GLU A 269 22.77 -1.78 -11.06
CA GLU A 269 21.81 -1.01 -11.84
C GLU A 269 21.49 -1.68 -13.19
N GLY A 270 22.51 -2.23 -13.87
CA GLY A 270 22.34 -2.92 -15.15
C GLY A 270 21.46 -4.17 -15.05
N GLU A 271 21.61 -4.97 -13.99
CA GLU A 271 20.74 -6.12 -13.73
C GLU A 271 19.28 -5.68 -13.52
N ILE A 272 19.06 -4.60 -12.77
CA ILE A 272 17.72 -4.04 -12.55
C ILE A 272 17.13 -3.54 -13.87
N ASP A 273 17.89 -2.83 -14.69
CA ASP A 273 17.38 -2.34 -15.98
C ASP A 273 17.03 -3.46 -16.93
N GLU A 274 17.92 -4.44 -17.08
CA GLU A 274 17.69 -5.56 -17.98
C GLU A 274 16.41 -6.29 -17.56
N ARG A 275 16.27 -6.54 -16.26
CA ARG A 275 15.10 -7.21 -15.68
C ARG A 275 13.80 -6.45 -15.94
N PHE A 276 13.79 -5.14 -15.72
CA PHE A 276 12.59 -4.32 -15.83
C PHE A 276 12.48 -3.53 -17.15
N ALA A 277 13.27 -3.87 -18.17
CA ALA A 277 13.35 -3.10 -19.41
C ALA A 277 12.00 -2.97 -20.12
N ALA A 278 11.19 -4.04 -20.12
CA ALA A 278 9.87 -4.05 -20.72
C ALA A 278 8.88 -3.13 -19.97
N TYR A 279 8.96 -3.11 -18.64
CA TYR A 279 8.17 -2.20 -17.81
C TYR A 279 8.59 -0.75 -18.04
N SER A 280 9.88 -0.45 -17.96
CA SER A 280 10.39 0.91 -18.15
C SER A 280 10.01 1.46 -19.52
N ARG A 281 10.24 0.72 -20.62
CA ARG A 281 9.85 1.17 -21.98
C ARG A 281 8.38 1.52 -22.14
N LYS A 282 7.50 0.94 -21.31
CA LYS A 282 6.06 1.13 -21.41
C LYS A 282 5.55 2.29 -20.57
N PHE A 283 6.21 2.61 -19.44
CA PHE A 283 5.66 3.53 -18.44
C PHE A 283 6.60 4.66 -18.01
N LEU A 284 7.87 4.66 -18.42
CA LEU A 284 8.90 5.64 -18.04
C LEU A 284 9.59 6.20 -19.29
#